data_AF-J3L6X9-F1
#
_entry.id   AF-J3L6X9-F1
#
_cell.length_a   1.000
_cell.length_b   1.000
_cell.length_c   1.000
_cell.angle_alpha   90.00
_cell.angle_beta   90.00
_cell.angle_gamma   90.00
#
_symmetry.space_group_name_H-M   'P 1'
#
loop_
_entity.id
_entity.type
_entity.pdbx_description
1 polymer ?
#
loop_
_entity_poly.entity_id
_entity_poly.type
_entity_poly.pdbx_seq_one_letter_code
_entity_poly.pdbx_strand_id
1 'polypeptide(L)'
;MASSPRSPPEFEISRQSRLLAALSKKVIDLDELRMLAAQGVPDGAAVRPTVWKLLLGYVPNDRALWEQELAKKRSQYAAFKEEFLCNPMEIARRQELEGQGSDSAGNINNGLLHRLEVTKEEHPLSLGKTSAWNQFFEYSEIMEQIDRDVKRTHPDMHFFCGDSSFAKSNQESLKNVLIIFAKLNAGIRYVQ
;
A
#
# COMPACT_ATOMS: atom_id res chain seq x y z
N MET A 1 19.45 4.94 -25.89
CA MET A 1 19.53 5.34 -24.47
C MET A 1 20.99 5.66 -24.18
N ALA A 2 21.33 6.92 -23.98
CA ALA A 2 22.71 7.31 -23.65
C ALA A 2 22.98 6.91 -22.20
N SER A 3 23.85 5.93 -22.00
CA SER A 3 24.41 5.63 -20.69
C SER A 3 25.17 6.86 -20.20
N SER A 4 24.79 7.38 -19.04
CA SER A 4 25.61 8.39 -18.36
C SER A 4 27.05 7.87 -18.22
N PRO A 5 28.07 8.73 -18.40
CA PRO A 5 29.45 8.30 -18.27
C PRO A 5 29.64 7.74 -16.87
N ARG A 6 29.91 6.43 -16.79
CA ARG A 6 30.14 5.72 -15.53
C ARG A 6 31.37 6.34 -14.89
N SER A 7 31.18 6.94 -13.72
CA SER A 7 32.27 7.55 -12.96
C SER A 7 33.35 6.50 -12.67
N PRO A 8 34.63 6.87 -12.57
CA PRO A 8 35.67 5.89 -12.31
C PRO A 8 35.39 5.17 -10.97
N PRO A 9 35.64 3.85 -10.89
CA PRO A 9 35.19 3.01 -9.76
C PRO A 9 35.71 3.49 -8.40
N GLU A 10 36.90 4.10 -8.36
CA GLU A 10 37.49 4.67 -7.15
C GLU A 10 36.66 5.82 -6.55
N PHE A 11 36.08 6.67 -7.40
CA PHE A 11 35.20 7.75 -6.94
C PHE A 11 33.88 7.22 -6.39
N GLU A 12 33.36 6.13 -6.96
CA GLU A 12 32.14 5.48 -6.45
C GLU A 12 32.36 4.84 -5.09
N ILE A 13 33.51 4.19 -4.87
CA ILE A 13 33.90 3.60 -3.58
C ILE A 13 34.06 4.67 -2.51
N SER A 14 34.73 5.78 -2.84
CA SER A 14 34.90 6.92 -1.92
C SER A 14 33.54 7.53 -1.54
N ARG A 15 32.65 7.73 -2.52
CA ARG A 15 31.30 8.27 -2.29
C ARG A 15 30.43 7.33 -1.44
N GLN A 16 30.48 6.03 -1.73
CA GLN A 16 29.77 5.01 -0.95
C GLN A 16 30.23 4.99 0.50
N SER A 17 31.55 5.11 0.74
CA SER A 17 32.13 5.18 2.08
C SER A 17 31.64 6.41 2.86
N ARG A 18 31.56 7.57 2.21
CA ARG A 18 31.02 8.81 2.82
C ARG A 18 29.55 8.68 3.19
N LEU A 19 28.73 8.10 2.32
CA LEU A 19 27.31 7.84 2.61
C LEU A 19 27.14 6.87 3.77
N LEU A 20 27.91 5.78 3.80
CA LEU A 20 27.88 4.82 4.92
C LEU A 20 28.30 5.47 6.24
N ALA A 21 29.32 6.34 6.21
CA ALA A 21 29.76 7.10 7.38
C ALA A 21 28.65 8.04 7.88
N ALA A 22 27.98 8.78 6.99
CA ALA A 22 26.87 9.65 7.33
C ALA A 22 25.69 8.86 7.94
N LEU A 23 25.35 7.71 7.35
CA LEU A 23 24.30 6.83 7.86
C LEU A 23 24.67 6.14 9.18
N SER A 24 25.96 6.02 9.50
CA SER A 24 26.45 5.37 10.73
C SER A 24 26.30 6.24 11.99
N LYS A 25 26.02 7.54 11.84
CA LYS A 25 25.80 8.46 12.95
C LYS A 25 24.54 8.09 13.74
N LYS A 26 24.54 8.30 15.07
CA LYS A 26 23.38 8.07 15.94
C LYS A 26 22.17 8.91 15.50
N VAL A 27 22.44 10.21 15.27
CA VAL A 27 21.50 11.15 14.66
C VAL A 27 22.07 11.54 13.31
N ILE A 28 21.31 11.29 12.26
CA ILE A 28 21.75 11.51 10.88
C ILE A 28 21.48 12.96 10.50
N ASP A 29 22.51 13.63 9.98
CA ASP A 29 22.41 14.96 9.40
C ASP A 29 21.74 14.85 8.01
N LEU A 30 20.51 15.34 7.90
CA LEU A 30 19.75 15.28 6.65
C LEU A 30 20.28 16.23 5.58
N ASP A 31 20.93 17.33 5.96
CA ASP A 31 21.47 18.29 4.99
C ASP A 31 22.75 17.73 4.38
N GLU A 32 23.62 17.14 5.18
CA GLU A 32 24.76 16.35 4.68
C GLU A 32 24.29 15.20 3.78
N LEU A 33 23.25 14.47 4.20
CA LEU A 33 22.71 13.35 3.43
C LEU A 33 22.14 13.80 2.08
N ARG A 34 21.42 14.92 2.03
CA ARG A 34 20.91 15.51 0.79
C ARG A 34 22.04 15.92 -0.14
N MET A 35 23.08 16.58 0.38
CA MET A 35 24.25 16.99 -0.40
C MET A 35 24.97 15.79 -1.03
N LEU A 36 25.10 14.69 -0.27
CA LEU A 36 25.71 13.46 -0.78
C LEU A 36 24.81 12.74 -1.80
N ALA A 37 23.50 12.70 -1.57
CA ALA A 37 22.53 12.02 -2.44
C ALA A 37 22.21 12.80 -3.73
N ALA A 38 22.44 14.12 -3.77
CA ALA A 38 22.20 14.97 -4.93
C ALA A 38 23.00 14.54 -6.18
N GLN A 39 24.14 13.87 -5.98
CA GLN A 39 24.98 13.33 -7.05
C GLN A 39 24.59 11.88 -7.44
N GLY A 40 23.46 11.40 -6.92
CA GLY A 40 22.99 10.02 -7.07
C GLY A 40 23.44 9.11 -5.92
N VAL A 41 22.62 8.09 -5.65
CA VAL A 41 22.88 7.10 -4.60
C VAL A 41 23.40 5.80 -5.22
N PRO A 42 24.62 5.34 -4.86
CA PRO A 42 25.21 4.11 -5.39
C PRO A 42 24.37 2.85 -5.11
N ASP A 43 24.42 1.89 -6.04
CA ASP A 43 23.77 0.57 -5.91
C ASP A 43 24.52 -0.41 -5.01
N GLY A 44 25.86 -0.37 -5.01
CA GLY A 44 26.75 -1.44 -4.55
C GLY A 44 26.76 -1.77 -3.05
N ALA A 45 26.01 -1.07 -2.20
CA ALA A 45 25.93 -1.33 -0.76
C ALA A 45 24.52 -1.42 -0.19
N ALA A 46 23.48 -1.53 -1.03
CA ALA A 46 22.09 -1.52 -0.56
C ALA A 46 21.77 -0.31 0.35
N VAL A 47 22.45 0.83 0.12
CA VAL A 47 22.26 2.07 0.88
C VAL A 47 21.01 2.82 0.41
N ARG A 48 20.61 2.65 -0.86
CA ARG A 48 19.48 3.37 -1.47
C ARG A 48 18.17 3.24 -0.69
N PRO A 49 17.73 2.03 -0.25
CA PRO A 49 16.51 1.90 0.54
C PRO A 49 16.55 2.73 1.83
N THR A 50 17.68 2.77 2.52
CA THR A 50 17.83 3.53 3.77
C THR A 50 17.86 5.03 3.52
N VAL A 51 18.63 5.47 2.52
CA VAL A 51 18.71 6.88 2.13
C VAL A 51 17.33 7.41 1.71
N TRP A 52 16.59 6.67 0.88
CA TRP A 52 15.27 7.11 0.43
C TRP A 52 14.26 7.16 1.58
N LYS A 53 14.26 6.21 2.51
CA LYS A 53 13.39 6.28 3.69
C LYS A 53 13.65 7.55 4.52
N LEU A 54 14.89 7.99 4.65
CA LEU A 54 15.23 9.23 5.36
C LEU A 54 14.83 10.47 4.57
N LEU A 55 15.18 10.54 3.29
CA LEU A 55 14.91 11.73 2.45
C LEU A 55 13.42 11.96 2.20
N LEU A 56 12.62 10.88 2.15
CA LEU A 56 11.16 10.95 2.06
C LEU A 56 10.49 11.17 3.43
N GLY A 57 11.27 11.28 4.52
CA GLY A 57 10.74 11.48 5.87
C GLY A 57 9.96 10.28 6.43
N TYR A 58 10.18 9.07 5.89
CA TYR A 58 9.49 7.85 6.33
C TYR A 58 9.99 7.35 7.69
N VAL A 59 11.28 7.56 8.01
CA VAL A 59 11.88 7.27 9.32
C VAL A 59 12.53 8.52 9.90
N PRO A 60 12.58 8.68 11.24
CA PRO A 60 13.23 9.81 11.87
C PRO A 60 14.75 9.80 11.64
N ASN A 61 15.38 10.95 11.85
CA ASN A 61 16.85 11.09 11.77
C ASN A 61 17.59 10.40 12.93
N ASP A 62 16.92 10.19 14.07
CA ASP A 62 17.45 9.37 15.17
C ASP A 62 17.25 7.87 14.89
N ARG A 63 18.37 7.14 14.80
CA ARG A 63 18.39 5.71 14.52
C ARG A 63 17.79 4.86 15.63
N ALA A 64 17.83 5.32 16.88
CA ALA A 64 17.26 4.58 18.01
C ALA A 64 15.75 4.41 17.88
N LEU A 65 15.08 5.32 17.16
CA LEU A 65 13.63 5.32 16.97
C LEU A 65 13.16 4.52 15.74
N TRP A 66 14.09 4.02 14.92
CA TRP A 66 13.74 3.38 13.65
C TRP A 66 12.89 2.13 13.82
N GLU A 67 13.27 1.25 14.75
CA GLU A 67 12.55 -0.01 14.97
C GLU A 67 11.11 0.24 15.40
N GLN A 68 10.92 1.15 16.36
CA GLN A 68 9.61 1.54 16.86
C GLN A 68 8.74 2.18 15.76
N GLU A 69 9.29 3.15 15.02
CA GLU A 69 8.52 3.84 13.97
C GLU A 69 8.17 2.89 12.81
N LEU A 70 9.10 2.01 12.41
CA LEU A 70 8.83 1.00 11.38
C LEU A 70 7.77 -0.01 11.83
N ALA A 71 7.82 -0.48 13.08
CA ALA A 71 6.81 -1.39 13.63
C ALA A 71 5.43 -0.73 13.63
N LYS A 72 5.35 0.52 14.12
CA LYS A 72 4.12 1.32 14.11
C LYS A 72 3.55 1.50 12.71
N LYS A 73 4.35 1.95 11.73
CA LYS A 73 3.89 2.18 10.35
C LYS A 73 3.46 0.88 9.67
N ARG A 74 4.15 -0.24 9.92
CA ARG A 74 3.77 -1.56 9.37
C ARG A 74 2.46 -2.07 9.96
N SER A 75 2.24 -1.90 11.27
CA SER A 75 0.98 -2.24 11.92
C SER A 75 -0.18 -1.39 11.40
N GLN A 76 0.03 -0.09 11.21
CA GLN A 76 -0.96 0.79 10.59
C GLN A 76 -1.33 0.35 9.18
N TYR A 77 -0.33 0.01 8.35
CA TYR A 77 -0.58 -0.50 7.01
C TYR A 77 -1.33 -1.85 7.02
N ALA A 78 -1.03 -2.74 7.97
CA ALA A 78 -1.76 -4.00 8.12
C ALA A 78 -3.24 -3.75 8.46
N ALA A 79 -3.54 -2.82 9.36
CA ALA A 79 -4.91 -2.42 9.67
C ALA A 79 -5.63 -1.84 8.44
N PHE A 80 -4.98 -0.96 7.66
CA PHE A 80 -5.57 -0.42 6.42
C PHE A 80 -5.83 -1.49 5.38
N LYS A 81 -4.98 -2.52 5.28
CA LYS A 81 -5.23 -3.64 4.39
C LYS A 81 -6.52 -4.37 4.78
N GLU A 82 -6.71 -4.65 6.07
CA GLU A 82 -7.91 -5.32 6.57
C GLU A 82 -9.16 -4.47 6.35
N GLU A 83 -9.08 -3.17 6.61
CA GLU A 83 -10.22 -2.26 6.45
C GLU A 83 -10.59 -2.03 4.98
N PHE A 84 -9.61 -1.75 4.12
CA PHE A 84 -9.86 -1.22 2.78
C PHE A 84 -9.94 -2.27 1.68
N LEU A 85 -9.29 -3.41 1.86
CA LEU A 85 -9.26 -4.49 0.86
C LEU A 85 -10.33 -5.57 1.13
N CYS A 86 -11.04 -5.51 2.26
CA CYS A 86 -12.17 -6.38 2.51
C CYS A 86 -13.36 -6.05 1.59
N ASN A 87 -13.87 -7.09 0.93
CA ASN A 87 -15.03 -6.98 0.03
C ASN A 87 -16.29 -6.68 0.86
N PRO A 88 -17.14 -5.70 0.49
CA PRO A 88 -18.38 -5.40 1.24
C PRO A 88 -19.31 -6.60 1.45
N MET A 89 -19.32 -7.59 0.54
CA MET A 89 -20.10 -8.82 0.73
C MET A 89 -19.52 -9.74 1.82
N GLU A 90 -18.21 -9.65 2.11
CA GLU A 90 -17.62 -10.31 3.27
C GLU A 90 -18.00 -9.58 4.57
N ILE A 91 -18.13 -8.25 4.52
CA ILE A 91 -18.59 -7.45 5.66
C ILE A 91 -20.07 -7.77 5.97
N ALA A 92 -20.93 -7.79 4.96
CA ALA A 92 -22.34 -8.16 5.10
C ALA A 92 -22.50 -9.58 5.67
N ARG A 93 -21.72 -10.55 5.16
CA ARG A 93 -21.74 -11.93 5.68
C ARG A 93 -21.24 -12.05 7.13
N ARG A 94 -20.24 -11.25 7.53
CA ARG A 94 -19.78 -11.21 8.94
C ARG A 94 -20.83 -10.63 9.87
N GLN A 95 -21.53 -9.57 9.47
CA GLN A 95 -22.64 -8.99 10.23
C GLN A 95 -23.82 -9.98 10.37
N GLU A 96 -24.12 -10.76 9.33
CA GLU A 96 -25.13 -11.83 9.38
C GLU A 96 -24.76 -12.96 10.37
N LEU A 97 -23.47 -13.26 10.54
CA LEU A 97 -22.96 -14.28 11.46
C LEU A 97 -22.88 -13.76 12.91
N GLU A 98 -22.53 -12.50 13.11
CA GLU A 98 -22.45 -11.86 14.44
C GLU A 98 -23.84 -11.54 15.02
N GLY A 99 -24.84 -11.26 14.16
CA GLY A 99 -26.23 -11.03 14.56
C GLY A 99 -27.00 -12.27 15.05
N GLN A 100 -26.45 -13.48 14.88
CA GLN A 100 -27.08 -14.74 15.31
C GLN A 100 -26.60 -15.24 16.69
N GLY A 101 -25.81 -14.45 17.42
CA GLY A 101 -25.16 -14.88 18.67
C GLY A 101 -25.97 -14.80 19.97
N SER A 102 -27.26 -14.43 19.97
CA SER A 102 -27.99 -14.20 21.24
C SER A 102 -29.48 -14.54 21.25
N ASP A 103 -29.99 -15.45 20.42
CA ASP A 103 -31.32 -16.04 20.66
C ASP A 103 -31.24 -17.56 20.75
N SER A 104 -31.35 -18.04 21.99
CA SER A 104 -31.40 -19.45 22.34
C SER A 104 -32.63 -20.15 21.75
N ALA A 105 -32.40 -21.41 21.40
CA ALA A 105 -33.34 -22.52 21.53
C ALA A 105 -34.70 -22.43 20.80
N GLY A 106 -34.79 -23.18 19.70
CA GLY A 106 -35.99 -23.93 19.36
C GLY A 106 -37.00 -23.23 18.47
N ASN A 107 -36.77 -23.24 17.16
CA ASN A 107 -37.89 -23.41 16.23
C ASN A 107 -37.42 -23.96 14.88
N ILE A 108 -37.82 -25.20 14.56
CA ILE A 108 -37.68 -25.76 13.22
C ILE A 108 -38.74 -25.07 12.37
N ASN A 109 -38.36 -24.00 11.67
CA ASN A 109 -39.20 -23.40 10.65
C ASN A 109 -38.72 -23.85 9.27
N ASN A 110 -39.61 -24.60 8.60
CA ASN A 110 -39.55 -25.04 7.21
C ASN A 110 -38.91 -24.00 6.28
N GLY A 111 -37.73 -24.31 5.71
CA GLY A 111 -37.26 -23.98 4.35
C GLY A 111 -37.51 -22.58 3.74
N LEU A 112 -38.00 -21.60 4.48
CA LEU A 112 -38.34 -20.27 4.00
C LEU A 112 -37.18 -19.35 4.36
N LEU A 113 -36.39 -19.00 3.36
CA LEU A 113 -35.38 -17.96 3.50
C LEU A 113 -36.08 -16.66 3.91
N HIS A 114 -35.81 -16.18 5.12
CA HIS A 114 -36.34 -14.92 5.62
C HIS A 114 -35.81 -13.79 4.73
N ARG A 115 -36.70 -13.14 3.99
CA ARG A 115 -36.35 -11.96 3.19
C ARG A 115 -36.05 -10.82 4.16
N LEU A 116 -34.77 -10.56 4.42
CA LEU A 116 -34.32 -9.38 5.15
C LEU A 116 -34.82 -8.13 4.40
N GLU A 117 -35.47 -7.21 5.12
CA GLU A 117 -35.85 -5.91 4.57
C GLU A 117 -34.58 -5.10 4.35
N VAL A 118 -34.12 -5.06 3.10
CA VAL A 118 -33.02 -4.18 2.69
C VAL A 118 -33.50 -2.74 2.86
N THR A 119 -32.92 -2.02 3.81
CA THR A 119 -33.21 -0.60 3.99
C THR A 119 -32.80 0.17 2.72
N LYS A 120 -33.46 1.29 2.39
CA LYS A 120 -33.16 2.08 1.16
C LYS A 120 -31.69 2.53 1.06
N GLU A 121 -30.98 2.57 2.18
CA GLU A 121 -29.57 2.96 2.29
C GLU A 121 -28.62 1.78 1.98
N GLU A 122 -29.09 0.55 2.16
CA GLU A 122 -28.39 -0.71 1.84
C GLU A 122 -28.76 -1.25 0.45
N HIS A 123 -29.53 -0.50 -0.34
CA HIS A 123 -29.94 -0.92 -1.67
C HIS A 123 -28.77 -0.77 -2.68
N PRO A 124 -28.51 -1.78 -3.55
CA PRO A 124 -27.40 -1.74 -4.53
C PRO A 124 -27.48 -0.61 -5.55
N LEU A 125 -28.68 -0.06 -5.77
CA LEU A 125 -28.88 1.09 -6.66
C LEU A 125 -29.14 2.40 -5.89
N SER A 126 -28.83 2.44 -4.60
CA SER A 126 -29.01 3.66 -3.82
C SER A 126 -28.03 4.73 -4.29
N LEU A 127 -28.55 5.92 -4.60
CA LEU A 127 -27.73 7.08 -4.98
C LEU A 127 -27.32 7.91 -3.75
N GLY A 128 -27.67 7.45 -2.54
CA GLY A 128 -27.26 8.09 -1.30
C GLY A 128 -25.75 8.03 -1.14
N LYS A 129 -25.10 9.16 -0.82
CA LYS A 129 -23.65 9.21 -0.58
C LYS A 129 -23.19 8.36 0.61
N THR A 130 -24.12 8.05 1.52
CA THR A 130 -23.91 7.18 2.69
C THR A 130 -24.16 5.71 2.39
N SER A 131 -24.67 5.35 1.21
CA SER A 131 -24.90 3.95 0.87
C SER A 131 -23.58 3.22 0.70
N ALA A 132 -23.44 2.09 1.40
CA ALA A 132 -22.30 1.18 1.27
C ALA A 132 -22.10 0.73 -0.19
N TRP A 133 -23.19 0.53 -0.93
CA TRP A 133 -23.16 0.13 -2.33
C TRP A 133 -22.71 1.24 -3.26
N ASN A 134 -23.21 2.47 -3.08
CA ASN A 134 -22.76 3.61 -3.91
C ASN A 134 -21.26 3.84 -3.76
N GLN A 135 -20.77 3.81 -2.52
CA GLN A 135 -19.33 3.86 -2.23
C GLN A 135 -18.60 2.70 -2.89
N PHE A 136 -19.10 1.47 -2.77
CA PHE A 136 -18.52 0.31 -3.43
C PHE A 136 -18.42 0.46 -4.95
N PHE A 137 -19.44 0.95 -5.63
CA PHE A 137 -19.41 1.14 -7.08
C PHE A 137 -18.41 2.21 -7.52
N GLU A 138 -18.35 3.36 -6.82
CA GLU A 138 -17.30 4.36 -7.07
C GLU A 138 -15.89 3.77 -6.88
N TYR A 139 -15.70 2.93 -5.85
CA TYR A 139 -14.42 2.27 -5.61
C TYR A 139 -14.12 1.14 -6.60
N SER A 140 -15.14 0.47 -7.13
CA SER A 140 -14.98 -0.60 -8.12
C SER A 140 -14.35 -0.08 -9.40
N GLU A 141 -14.80 1.09 -9.88
CA GLU A 141 -14.23 1.73 -11.08
C GLU A 141 -12.74 2.09 -10.87
N ILE A 142 -12.40 2.67 -9.71
CA ILE A 142 -11.02 2.99 -9.34
C ILE A 142 -10.17 1.72 -9.26
N MET A 143 -10.69 0.66 -8.64
CA MET A 143 -9.99 -0.62 -8.50
C MET A 143 -9.72 -1.25 -9.88
N GLU A 144 -10.67 -1.21 -10.80
CA GLU A 144 -10.49 -1.68 -12.16
C GLU A 144 -9.46 -0.85 -12.95
N GLN A 145 -9.46 0.47 -12.76
CA GLN A 145 -8.47 1.34 -13.37
C GLN A 145 -7.05 1.00 -12.88
N ILE A 146 -6.88 0.85 -11.56
CA ILE A 146 -5.61 0.42 -10.96
C ILE A 146 -5.19 -0.95 -11.51
N ASP A 147 -6.11 -1.92 -11.62
CA ASP A 147 -5.79 -3.26 -12.14
C ASP A 147 -5.26 -3.21 -13.57
N ARG A 148 -5.90 -2.44 -14.46
CA ARG A 148 -5.43 -2.23 -15.84
C ARG A 148 -4.06 -1.57 -15.88
N ASP A 149 -3.84 -0.56 -15.02
CA ASP A 149 -2.61 0.22 -15.02
C ASP A 149 -1.42 -0.52 -14.42
N VAL A 150 -1.64 -1.34 -13.40
CA VAL A 150 -0.61 -2.23 -12.84
C VAL A 150 -0.16 -3.24 -13.89
N LYS A 151 -1.07 -3.81 -14.68
CA LYS A 151 -0.73 -4.80 -15.73
C LYS A 151 0.17 -4.24 -16.84
N ARG A 152 0.06 -2.94 -17.14
CA ARG A 152 0.87 -2.23 -18.15
C ARG A 152 2.09 -1.50 -17.58
N THR A 153 2.33 -1.55 -16.26
CA THR A 153 3.42 -0.82 -15.61
C THR A 153 4.77 -1.49 -15.91
N HIS A 154 5.64 -0.79 -16.64
CA HIS A 154 6.98 -1.27 -17.03
C HIS A 154 6.97 -2.68 -17.66
N PRO A 155 6.38 -2.85 -18.87
CA PRO A 155 6.25 -4.15 -19.53
C PRO A 155 7.56 -4.87 -19.77
N ASP A 156 8.66 -4.10 -19.94
CA ASP A 156 9.99 -4.64 -20.17
C ASP A 156 10.69 -5.13 -18.87
N MET A 157 10.07 -4.93 -17.70
CA MET A 157 10.64 -5.29 -16.41
C MET A 157 9.96 -6.53 -15.85
N HIS A 158 10.66 -7.67 -15.86
CA HIS A 158 10.17 -8.94 -15.31
C HIS A 158 9.76 -8.89 -13.83
N PHE A 159 10.24 -7.88 -13.10
CA PHE A 159 9.82 -7.61 -11.73
C PHE A 159 8.32 -7.26 -11.64
N PHE A 160 7.79 -6.50 -12.61
CA PHE A 160 6.41 -6.04 -12.65
C PHE A 160 5.55 -6.77 -13.69
N CYS A 161 6.14 -7.37 -14.73
CA CYS A 161 5.40 -8.02 -15.81
C CYS A 161 5.92 -9.45 -16.05
N GLY A 162 5.04 -10.45 -15.88
CA GLY A 162 5.33 -11.84 -16.19
C GLY A 162 4.39 -12.83 -15.49
N ASP A 163 4.42 -14.09 -15.94
CA ASP A 163 3.57 -15.15 -15.39
C ASP A 163 4.11 -15.80 -14.11
N SER A 164 5.32 -15.41 -13.70
CA SER A 164 5.95 -15.91 -12.48
C SER A 164 5.13 -15.54 -11.24
N SER A 165 5.14 -16.42 -10.23
CA SER A 165 4.51 -16.15 -8.94
C SER A 165 5.06 -14.87 -8.28
N PHE A 166 6.35 -14.58 -8.50
CA PHE A 166 7.01 -13.39 -7.99
C PHE A 166 6.46 -12.10 -8.63
N ALA A 167 6.34 -12.05 -9.95
CA ALA A 167 5.78 -10.89 -10.64
C ALA A 167 4.31 -10.64 -10.25
N LYS A 168 3.50 -11.71 -10.14
CA LYS A 168 2.11 -11.61 -9.68
C LYS A 168 2.02 -11.08 -8.24
N SER A 169 2.90 -11.52 -7.34
CA SER A 169 2.98 -11.00 -5.97
C SER A 169 3.34 -9.51 -5.92
N ASN A 170 4.25 -9.06 -6.79
CA ASN A 170 4.63 -7.65 -6.89
C ASN A 170 3.49 -6.79 -7.46
N GLN A 171 2.79 -7.28 -8.49
CA GLN A 171 1.60 -6.63 -9.04
C GLN A 171 0.53 -6.48 -7.96
N GLU A 172 0.25 -7.54 -7.20
CA GLU A 172 -0.72 -7.50 -6.12
C GLU A 172 -0.30 -6.52 -5.01
N SER A 173 0.99 -6.49 -4.67
CA SER A 173 1.53 -5.52 -3.71
C SER A 173 1.36 -4.08 -4.18
N LEU A 174 1.65 -3.79 -5.45
CA LEU A 174 1.47 -2.47 -6.05
C LEU A 174 -0.01 -2.07 -6.07
N LYS A 175 -0.89 -2.99 -6.49
CA LYS A 175 -2.35 -2.79 -6.48
C LYS A 175 -2.84 -2.42 -5.09
N ASN A 176 -2.42 -3.15 -4.06
CA ASN A 176 -2.81 -2.90 -2.67
C ASN A 176 -2.34 -1.54 -2.17
N VAL A 177 -1.10 -1.15 -2.47
CA VAL A 177 -0.57 0.18 -2.10
C VAL A 177 -1.39 1.30 -2.76
N LEU A 178 -1.71 1.17 -4.05
CA LEU A 178 -2.48 2.17 -4.78
C LEU A 178 -3.93 2.28 -4.30
N ILE A 179 -4.59 1.15 -4.03
CA ILE A 179 -5.96 1.13 -3.50
C ILE A 179 -6.01 1.81 -2.12
N ILE A 180 -5.11 1.42 -1.22
CA ILE A 180 -5.05 2.01 0.13
C ILE A 180 -4.78 3.51 0.05
N PHE A 181 -3.84 3.93 -0.81
CA PHE A 181 -3.57 5.35 -1.02
C PHE A 181 -4.79 6.12 -1.52
N ALA A 182 -5.51 5.58 -2.51
CA ALA A 182 -6.71 6.20 -3.06
C ALA A 182 -7.84 6.31 -2.04
N LYS A 183 -8.01 5.30 -1.17
CA LYS A 183 -9.00 5.32 -0.08
C LYS A 183 -8.66 6.33 1.02
N LEU A 184 -7.40 6.39 1.45
CA LEU A 184 -6.95 7.35 2.47
C LEU A 184 -7.05 8.81 1.99
N ASN A 185 -6.89 9.03 0.68
CA ASN A 185 -6.84 10.37 0.10
C ASN A 185 -8.02 10.60 -0.86
N ALA A 186 -9.25 10.50 -0.34
CA ALA A 186 -10.48 10.60 -1.14
C ALA A 186 -10.65 11.89 -1.96
N GLY A 187 -9.91 12.95 -1.63
CA GLY A 187 -9.89 14.20 -2.39
C GLY A 187 -9.00 14.17 -3.65
N ILE A 188 -7.97 13.31 -3.68
CA ILE A 188 -7.08 13.14 -4.84
C ILE A 188 -7.45 11.87 -5.61
N ARG A 189 -7.74 10.78 -4.87
CA ARG A 189 -8.00 9.43 -5.38
C ARG A 189 -6.82 8.92 -6.23
N TYR A 190 -7.07 7.88 -7.02
CA TYR A 190 -6.11 7.40 -8.01
C TYR A 190 -6.23 8.21 -9.30
N VAL A 191 -5.10 8.55 -9.90
CA VAL A 191 -5.01 9.25 -11.19
C VAL A 191 -3.94 8.55 -12.03
N GLN A 192 -4.23 8.38 -13.31
CA GLN A 192 -3.38 7.71 -14.30
C GLN A 192 -2.26 8.60 -14.83
#